data_AF-A0A2H6GSW1-F1
#
_entry.id   AF-A0A2H6GSW1-F1
#
_cell.length_a   1.000
_cell.length_b   1.000
_cell.length_c   1.000
_cell.angle_alpha   90.00
_cell.angle_beta   90.00
_cell.angle_gamma   90.00
#
_symmetry.space_group_name_H-M   'P 1'
#
loop_
_entity.id
_entity.type
_entity.pdbx_description
1 polymer ?
#
loop_
_entity_poly.entity_id
_entity_poly.type
_entity_poly.pdbx_seq_one_letter_code
_entity_poly.pdbx_strand_id
1 'polypeptide(L)'
;MNKKYKKIVVLDSVIFYPEHRDRLNEIAEEVVEYNTCETEEEVLERVKGADCIISCWVDIPNEVIDENPQLKTIAFWTHAFEHRINKDYALKHNLHIPSIPDYGTDSVAELAFVGLLQLYKNNENALGLTPTNNRRHLQEEIMAKITDDVRKFNKNWRDNLRGSWIHEYVKVGKLKITSPDEFKEETLKGLTVGLLVNDNLKEDLFKIASHGFHMNAIYSLSDLQHALNIAYRPIDNFLRESHVIIYDSRSVSEEIKNKINQGNYLSVVDVAKIIPTGESLMNKKIGIIGLGRIGRRVVQIARDGFDMDVSYYSTSQNPDLEKRYNLQFKPLEKILTESDIITFHLPHVGAEKFITNEMIDMIPKKTTVVNVSVGSIFQDQAYFLSRFKKDDLNGYVDVYDTLPPREELRERKKFLIATYRSGWRTKSTIGLKTHKLLTRLKEGLYK
;
A
#
# COMPACT_ATOMS: atom_id res chain seq x y z
N MET A 1 -37.44 -7.56 -14.49
CA MET A 1 -37.12 -7.82 -13.07
C MET A 1 -36.93 -6.46 -12.41
N ASN A 2 -37.60 -6.18 -11.29
CA ASN A 2 -37.38 -4.93 -10.56
C ASN A 2 -35.95 -4.95 -9.99
N LYS A 3 -35.16 -3.92 -10.29
CA LYS A 3 -33.82 -3.80 -9.73
C LYS A 3 -33.92 -3.45 -8.23
N LYS A 4 -32.86 -3.74 -7.47
CA LYS A 4 -32.86 -3.61 -5.99
C LYS A 4 -33.05 -2.15 -5.55
N TYR A 5 -32.41 -1.24 -6.27
CA TYR A 5 -32.47 0.20 -6.06
C TYR A 5 -33.05 0.86 -7.32
N LYS A 6 -33.99 1.79 -7.16
CA LYS A 6 -34.42 2.64 -8.27
C LYS A 6 -33.36 3.71 -8.52
N LYS A 7 -32.85 4.36 -7.47
CA LYS A 7 -31.82 5.39 -7.58
C LYS A 7 -30.66 5.16 -6.63
N ILE A 8 -29.45 5.05 -7.18
CA ILE A 8 -28.19 5.11 -6.43
C ILE A 8 -27.54 6.47 -6.66
N VAL A 9 -27.18 7.16 -5.59
CA VAL A 9 -26.41 8.41 -5.63
C VAL A 9 -25.01 8.17 -5.07
N VAL A 10 -23.98 8.46 -5.87
CA VAL A 10 -22.57 8.41 -5.46
C VAL A 10 -22.10 9.84 -5.20
N LEU A 11 -21.79 10.18 -3.95
CA LEU A 11 -21.46 11.56 -3.53
C LEU A 11 -19.99 11.92 -3.70
N ASP A 12 -19.12 10.91 -3.81
CA ASP A 12 -17.68 11.03 -3.85
C ASP A 12 -17.09 10.44 -5.14
N SER A 13 -15.84 10.77 -5.43
CA SER A 13 -15.02 10.16 -6.48
C SER A 13 -14.73 8.68 -6.18
N VAL A 14 -15.75 7.84 -6.33
CA VAL A 14 -15.67 6.38 -6.26
C VAL A 14 -15.34 5.85 -7.65
N ILE A 15 -14.31 5.01 -7.72
CA ILE A 15 -13.77 4.57 -8.99
C ILE A 15 -14.40 3.23 -9.37
N PHE A 16 -15.11 3.21 -10.48
CA PHE A 16 -15.72 2.01 -11.06
C PHE A 16 -14.99 1.62 -12.34
N TYR A 17 -14.61 0.34 -12.43
CA TYR A 17 -14.09 -0.27 -13.65
C TYR A 17 -15.27 -0.69 -14.53
N PRO A 18 -15.07 -0.99 -15.83
CA PRO A 18 -16.15 -1.45 -16.71
C PRO A 18 -17.00 -2.58 -16.10
N GLU A 19 -16.36 -3.61 -15.53
CA GLU A 19 -17.06 -4.73 -14.86
C GLU A 19 -17.81 -4.31 -13.58
N HIS A 20 -17.38 -3.23 -12.93
CA HIS A 20 -18.10 -2.65 -11.79
C HIS A 20 -19.34 -1.90 -12.24
N ARG A 21 -19.27 -1.22 -13.40
CA ARG A 21 -20.43 -0.53 -14.01
C ARG A 21 -21.52 -1.53 -14.36
N ASP A 22 -21.15 -2.66 -14.97
CA ASP A 22 -22.10 -3.73 -15.30
C ASP A 22 -22.85 -4.21 -14.05
N ARG A 23 -22.11 -4.49 -12.97
CA ARG A 23 -22.69 -4.91 -11.68
C ARG A 23 -23.57 -3.84 -11.03
N LEU A 24 -23.22 -2.56 -11.16
CA LEU A 24 -24.03 -1.46 -10.65
C LEU A 24 -25.34 -1.34 -11.43
N ASN A 25 -25.28 -1.48 -12.76
CA ASN A 25 -26.44 -1.48 -13.64
C ASN A 25 -27.35 -2.70 -13.44
N GLU A 26 -26.84 -3.84 -12.96
CA GLU A 26 -27.69 -4.97 -12.56
C GLU A 26 -28.58 -4.66 -11.35
N ILE A 27 -28.10 -3.81 -10.42
CA ILE A 27 -28.77 -3.57 -9.13
C ILE A 27 -29.51 -2.23 -9.04
N ALA A 28 -29.27 -1.30 -9.97
CA ALA A 28 -29.81 0.07 -9.96
C ALA A 28 -30.53 0.46 -11.26
N GLU A 29 -31.71 1.08 -11.19
CA GLU A 29 -32.40 1.62 -12.39
C GLU A 29 -31.71 2.89 -12.90
N GLU A 30 -31.35 3.77 -11.96
CA GLU A 30 -30.62 5.02 -12.17
C GLU A 30 -29.39 5.07 -11.25
N VAL A 31 -28.28 5.54 -11.79
CA VAL A 31 -27.05 5.86 -11.04
C VAL A 31 -26.67 7.30 -11.34
N VAL A 32 -26.56 8.11 -10.29
CA VAL A 32 -26.11 9.50 -10.38
C VAL A 32 -24.78 9.62 -9.64
N GLU A 33 -23.77 10.19 -10.29
CA GLU A 33 -22.40 10.25 -9.78
C GLU A 33 -21.90 11.69 -9.65
N TYR A 34 -21.33 11.99 -8.49
CA TYR A 34 -20.67 13.24 -8.18
C TYR A 34 -19.22 12.97 -7.75
N ASN A 35 -18.36 13.99 -7.84
CA ASN A 35 -16.95 13.85 -7.46
C ASN A 35 -16.68 14.19 -5.99
N THR A 36 -17.43 15.16 -5.45
CA THR A 36 -17.44 15.61 -4.06
C THR A 36 -18.70 16.44 -3.82
N CYS A 37 -19.13 16.57 -2.57
CA CYS A 37 -20.00 17.66 -2.11
C CYS A 37 -19.21 18.60 -1.19
N GLU A 38 -19.44 19.91 -1.29
CA GLU A 38 -18.76 20.92 -0.48
C GLU A 38 -19.60 21.41 0.71
N THR A 39 -20.93 21.35 0.60
CA THR A 39 -21.85 21.83 1.63
C THR A 39 -22.93 20.80 1.98
N GLU A 40 -23.49 20.89 3.19
CA GLU A 40 -24.60 20.06 3.62
C GLU A 40 -25.85 20.26 2.74
N GLU A 41 -26.14 21.51 2.34
CA GLU A 41 -27.23 21.82 1.41
C GLU A 41 -27.08 21.09 0.07
N GLU A 42 -25.85 21.01 -0.44
CA GLU A 42 -25.55 20.27 -1.67
C GLU A 42 -25.71 18.76 -1.49
N VAL A 43 -25.35 18.22 -0.31
CA VAL A 43 -25.61 16.82 0.03
C VAL A 43 -27.12 16.55 0.01
N LEU A 44 -27.91 17.35 0.73
CA LEU A 44 -29.37 17.21 0.81
C LEU A 44 -30.03 17.27 -0.56
N GLU A 45 -29.65 18.24 -1.40
CA GLU A 45 -30.20 18.36 -2.75
C GLU A 45 -29.88 17.14 -3.63
N ARG A 46 -28.63 16.68 -3.64
CA ARG A 46 -28.16 15.63 -4.55
C ARG A 46 -28.70 14.24 -4.20
N VAL A 47 -28.99 13.99 -2.93
CA VAL A 47 -29.50 12.69 -2.47
C VAL A 47 -31.02 12.56 -2.58
N LYS A 48 -31.76 13.62 -2.97
CA LYS A 48 -33.21 13.59 -3.11
C LYS A 48 -33.67 12.40 -3.96
N GLY A 49 -34.57 11.60 -3.38
CA GLY A 49 -35.15 10.44 -4.04
C GLY A 49 -34.23 9.22 -4.11
N ALA A 50 -33.05 9.24 -3.45
CA ALA A 50 -32.14 8.10 -3.45
C ALA A 50 -32.70 6.93 -2.63
N ASP A 51 -32.54 5.71 -3.13
CA ASP A 51 -32.74 4.48 -2.35
C ASP A 51 -31.43 3.98 -1.74
N CYS A 52 -30.30 4.36 -2.35
CA CYS A 52 -28.96 4.03 -1.88
C CYS A 52 -28.04 5.23 -2.07
N ILE A 53 -27.24 5.51 -1.05
CA ILE A 53 -26.16 6.48 -1.10
C ILE A 53 -24.83 5.72 -1.05
N ILE A 54 -23.86 6.09 -1.89
CA ILE A 54 -22.48 5.63 -1.81
C ILE A 54 -21.59 6.85 -1.51
N SER A 55 -20.81 6.77 -0.44
CA SER A 55 -19.90 7.84 -0.02
C SER A 55 -18.53 7.29 0.39
N CYS A 56 -17.51 8.14 0.38
CA CYS A 56 -16.18 7.88 0.92
C CYS A 56 -15.77 8.96 1.94
N TRP A 57 -15.94 10.23 1.61
CA TRP A 57 -15.46 11.35 2.41
C TRP A 57 -16.54 12.33 2.82
N VAL A 58 -17.66 12.39 2.10
CA VAL A 58 -18.79 13.26 2.40
C VAL A 58 -19.47 12.82 3.69
N ASP A 59 -19.73 13.78 4.58
CA ASP A 59 -20.50 13.56 5.80
C ASP A 59 -21.99 13.44 5.47
N ILE A 60 -22.68 12.53 6.17
CA ILE A 60 -24.09 12.21 5.97
C ILE A 60 -24.87 12.67 7.20
N PRO A 61 -25.47 13.89 7.19
CA PRO A 61 -26.25 14.40 8.31
C PRO A 61 -27.57 13.62 8.47
N ASN A 62 -28.19 13.71 9.63
CA ASN A 62 -29.44 12.97 9.92
C ASN A 62 -30.58 13.38 9.01
N GLU A 63 -30.60 14.64 8.60
CA GLU A 63 -31.56 15.26 7.70
C GLU A 63 -31.62 14.53 6.34
N VAL A 64 -30.51 13.94 5.88
CA VAL A 64 -30.51 13.09 4.68
C VAL A 64 -31.44 11.88 4.85
N ILE A 65 -31.45 11.29 6.04
CA ILE A 65 -32.28 10.12 6.37
C ILE A 65 -33.74 10.55 6.50
N ASP A 66 -33.99 11.71 7.13
CA ASP A 66 -35.32 12.24 7.36
C ASP A 66 -36.02 12.66 6.06
N GLU A 67 -35.30 13.29 5.14
CA GLU A 67 -35.83 13.76 3.85
C GLU A 67 -35.96 12.64 2.79
N ASN A 68 -35.40 11.46 3.05
CA ASN A 68 -35.43 10.33 2.12
C ASN A 68 -36.03 9.08 2.79
N PRO A 69 -37.35 9.04 3.05
CA PRO A 69 -38.00 7.92 3.74
C PRO A 69 -37.94 6.59 2.96
N GLN A 70 -37.64 6.64 1.66
CA GLN A 70 -37.39 5.46 0.82
C GLN A 70 -35.96 4.90 0.92
N LEU A 71 -35.03 5.64 1.53
CA LEU A 71 -33.62 5.27 1.62
C LEU A 71 -33.49 3.91 2.34
N LYS A 72 -32.71 3.01 1.74
CA LYS A 72 -32.52 1.64 2.26
C LYS A 72 -31.08 1.38 2.67
N THR A 73 -30.13 2.11 2.08
CA THR A 73 -28.71 1.80 2.21
C THR A 73 -27.85 3.05 2.15
N ILE A 74 -26.88 3.15 3.06
CA ILE A 74 -25.81 4.15 3.01
C ILE A 74 -24.49 3.40 3.07
N ALA A 75 -23.80 3.33 1.94
CA ALA A 75 -22.63 2.50 1.75
C ALA A 75 -21.35 3.34 1.73
N PHE A 76 -20.32 2.86 2.43
CA PHE A 76 -19.05 3.57 2.56
C PHE A 76 -17.94 2.87 1.78
N TRP A 77 -17.42 3.56 0.77
CA TRP A 77 -16.23 3.16 0.01
C TRP A 77 -14.96 3.43 0.84
N THR A 78 -14.89 2.93 2.07
CA THR A 78 -13.76 3.07 2.98
C THR A 78 -13.86 2.05 4.13
N HIS A 79 -12.80 1.92 4.92
CA HIS A 79 -12.80 1.13 6.15
C HIS A 79 -13.53 1.87 7.29
N ALA A 80 -13.08 3.09 7.60
CA ALA A 80 -13.57 3.90 8.72
C ALA A 80 -14.56 4.94 8.20
N PHE A 81 -15.77 4.93 8.75
CA PHE A 81 -16.88 5.77 8.33
C PHE A 81 -17.69 6.33 9.50
N GLU A 82 -17.41 5.90 10.72
CA GLU A 82 -18.18 6.21 11.92
C GLU A 82 -18.20 7.71 12.24
N HIS A 83 -17.16 8.44 11.84
CA HIS A 83 -17.09 9.90 11.94
C HIS A 83 -17.84 10.64 10.82
N ARG A 84 -18.41 9.91 9.85
CA ARG A 84 -19.15 10.45 8.69
C ARG A 84 -20.66 10.37 8.86
N ILE A 85 -21.16 9.59 9.82
CA ILE A 85 -22.60 9.34 9.96
C ILE A 85 -22.95 9.02 11.41
N ASN A 86 -24.13 9.43 11.85
CA ASN A 86 -24.73 8.91 13.06
C ASN A 86 -25.26 7.48 12.83
N LYS A 87 -24.40 6.48 13.07
CA LYS A 87 -24.72 5.07 12.85
C LYS A 87 -25.95 4.61 13.64
N ASP A 88 -26.10 5.03 14.90
CA ASP A 88 -27.22 4.61 15.75
C ASP A 88 -28.55 5.18 15.22
N TYR A 89 -28.53 6.42 14.73
CA TYR A 89 -29.69 7.04 14.08
C TYR A 89 -30.09 6.29 12.81
N ALA A 90 -29.11 5.98 11.95
CA ALA A 90 -29.35 5.24 10.72
C ALA A 90 -29.90 3.81 10.98
N LEU A 91 -29.37 3.11 11.98
CA LEU A 91 -29.87 1.78 12.36
C LEU A 91 -31.29 1.82 12.92
N LYS A 92 -31.66 2.84 13.71
CA LYS A 92 -33.05 3.05 14.17
C LYS A 92 -34.04 3.25 13.01
N HIS A 93 -33.55 3.74 11.87
CA HIS A 93 -34.31 3.89 10.63
C HIS A 93 -34.20 2.67 9.69
N ASN A 94 -33.72 1.53 10.20
CA ASN A 94 -33.59 0.27 9.46
C ASN A 94 -32.69 0.35 8.22
N LEU A 95 -31.69 1.25 8.22
CA LEU A 95 -30.75 1.39 7.12
C LEU A 95 -29.66 0.32 7.17
N HIS A 96 -29.36 -0.26 6.00
CA HIS A 96 -28.16 -1.07 5.82
C HIS A 96 -26.92 -0.18 5.61
N ILE A 97 -25.84 -0.42 6.35
CA ILE A 97 -24.65 0.47 6.34
C ILE A 97 -23.37 -0.33 6.02
N PRO A 98 -23.18 -0.78 4.77
CA PRO A 98 -22.00 -1.57 4.42
C PRO A 98 -20.75 -0.70 4.26
N SER A 99 -19.62 -1.18 4.77
CA SER A 99 -18.29 -0.60 4.54
C SER A 99 -17.28 -1.65 4.07
N ILE A 100 -16.03 -1.25 3.83
CA ILE A 100 -14.98 -2.12 3.27
C ILE A 100 -13.86 -2.29 4.32
N PRO A 101 -13.96 -3.30 5.20
CA PRO A 101 -13.02 -3.47 6.31
C PRO A 101 -11.61 -3.90 5.86
N ASP A 102 -11.45 -4.37 4.62
CA ASP A 102 -10.16 -4.83 4.15
C ASP A 102 -10.03 -4.71 2.62
N TYR A 103 -9.02 -4.00 2.14
CA TYR A 103 -8.76 -3.89 0.69
C TYR A 103 -7.29 -3.70 0.32
N GLY A 104 -6.48 -3.09 1.20
CA GLY A 104 -5.08 -2.72 0.89
C GLY A 104 -4.00 -3.56 1.59
N THR A 105 -4.29 -4.77 2.07
CA THR A 105 -3.32 -5.54 2.90
C THR A 105 -1.95 -5.70 2.22
N ASP A 106 -1.92 -6.20 0.98
CA ASP A 106 -0.67 -6.36 0.23
C ASP A 106 -0.09 -4.99 -0.15
N SER A 107 -0.88 -4.10 -0.75
CA SER A 107 -0.40 -2.79 -1.20
C SER A 107 0.24 -1.94 -0.09
N VAL A 108 -0.27 -1.98 1.14
CA VAL A 108 0.30 -1.26 2.30
C VAL A 108 1.56 -1.96 2.84
N ALA A 109 1.55 -3.29 2.93
CA ALA A 109 2.72 -4.05 3.38
C ALA A 109 3.90 -3.90 2.40
N GLU A 110 3.61 -3.99 1.09
CA GLU A 110 4.57 -3.70 0.03
C GLU A 110 5.15 -2.30 0.17
N LEU A 111 4.30 -1.29 0.43
CA LEU A 111 4.73 0.10 0.53
C LEU A 111 5.77 0.32 1.65
N ALA A 112 5.61 -0.36 2.80
CA ALA A 112 6.62 -0.33 3.86
C ALA A 112 7.99 -0.80 3.34
N PHE A 113 8.02 -1.90 2.58
CA PHE A 113 9.24 -2.41 1.98
C PHE A 113 9.75 -1.57 0.81
N VAL A 114 8.87 -0.95 0.01
CA VAL A 114 9.32 0.00 -1.03
C VAL A 114 10.07 1.16 -0.38
N GLY A 115 9.52 1.73 0.69
CA GLY A 115 10.19 2.79 1.45
C GLY A 115 11.54 2.35 2.02
N LEU A 116 11.61 1.16 2.62
CA LEU A 116 12.87 0.57 3.10
C LEU A 116 13.87 0.38 1.96
N LEU A 117 13.46 -0.23 0.86
CA LEU A 117 14.33 -0.48 -0.30
C LEU A 117 14.92 0.82 -0.86
N GLN A 118 14.13 1.89 -0.97
CA GLN A 118 14.63 3.20 -1.42
C GLN A 118 15.52 3.87 -0.37
N LEU A 119 15.18 3.77 0.91
CA LEU A 119 15.96 4.37 2.00
C LEU A 119 17.36 3.74 2.08
N TYR A 120 17.42 2.40 2.02
CA TYR A 120 18.66 1.64 2.11
C TYR A 120 19.50 1.63 0.82
N LYS A 121 18.95 2.13 -0.29
CA LYS A 121 19.67 2.29 -1.57
C LYS A 121 20.59 3.51 -1.58
N ASN A 122 20.17 4.60 -0.94
CA ASN A 122 20.70 5.95 -1.15
C ASN A 122 21.94 6.32 -0.33
N ASN A 123 22.87 5.39 -0.08
CA ASN A 123 23.76 5.58 1.08
C ASN A 123 25.27 5.35 0.95
N GLU A 124 25.87 5.71 -0.18
CA GLU A 124 27.34 5.73 -0.25
C GLU A 124 27.98 7.08 0.08
N ASN A 125 27.27 8.22 0.03
CA ASN A 125 27.88 9.53 0.32
C ASN A 125 26.99 10.55 1.07
N ALA A 126 25.75 10.22 1.44
CA ALA A 126 24.79 11.21 1.97
C ALA A 126 24.46 11.11 3.48
N LEU A 127 24.60 9.94 4.13
CA LEU A 127 24.05 9.76 5.50
C LEU A 127 25.07 9.46 6.60
N GLY A 128 26.38 9.55 6.34
CA GLY A 128 27.38 9.36 7.39
C GLY A 128 27.26 8.02 8.12
N LEU A 129 26.67 7.01 7.46
CA LEU A 129 26.71 5.65 7.97
C LEU A 129 28.17 5.21 7.95
N THR A 130 28.62 4.75 9.11
CA THR A 130 29.86 3.97 9.23
C THR A 130 29.82 2.85 8.20
N PRO A 131 30.90 2.61 7.43
CA PRO A 131 30.96 1.50 6.48
C PRO A 131 30.57 0.21 7.20
N THR A 132 29.40 -0.34 6.88
CA THR A 132 29.01 -1.65 7.38
C THR A 132 29.52 -2.69 6.40
N ASN A 133 29.87 -3.87 6.91
CA ASN A 133 30.23 -5.00 6.05
C ASN A 133 28.99 -5.59 5.33
N ASN A 134 27.77 -5.11 5.63
CA ASN A 134 26.51 -5.59 5.08
C ASN A 134 26.11 -4.86 3.79
N ARG A 135 26.92 -5.03 2.74
CA ARG A 135 26.69 -4.40 1.43
C ARG A 135 25.39 -4.89 0.80
N ARG A 136 24.68 -3.98 0.13
CA ARG A 136 23.45 -4.31 -0.60
C ARG A 136 23.68 -5.37 -1.66
N HIS A 137 22.74 -6.31 -1.76
CA HIS A 137 22.78 -7.37 -2.75
C HIS A 137 22.12 -6.92 -4.06
N LEU A 138 22.52 -7.52 -5.20
CA LEU A 138 22.03 -7.15 -6.52
C LEU A 138 20.50 -7.31 -6.66
N GLN A 139 19.95 -8.39 -6.10
CA GLN A 139 18.50 -8.64 -6.08
C GLN A 139 17.71 -7.55 -5.37
N GLU A 140 18.26 -6.94 -4.30
CA GLU A 140 17.58 -5.87 -3.57
C GLU A 140 17.58 -4.55 -4.36
N GLU A 141 18.65 -4.28 -5.11
CA GLU A 141 18.72 -3.12 -6.01
C GLU A 141 17.75 -3.27 -7.20
N ILE A 142 17.68 -4.47 -7.77
CA ILE A 142 16.70 -4.81 -8.81
C ILE A 142 15.27 -4.61 -8.28
N MET A 143 14.97 -5.14 -7.08
CA MET A 143 13.65 -4.97 -6.47
C MET A 143 13.33 -3.53 -6.09
N ALA A 144 14.32 -2.71 -5.70
CA ALA A 144 14.11 -1.27 -5.51
C ALA A 144 13.72 -0.57 -6.82
N LYS A 145 14.33 -0.94 -7.95
CA LYS A 145 13.94 -0.40 -9.26
C LYS A 145 12.53 -0.84 -9.66
N ILE A 146 12.22 -2.13 -9.53
CA ILE A 146 10.90 -2.68 -9.90
C ILE A 146 9.81 -2.03 -9.07
N THR A 147 9.99 -1.98 -7.75
CA THR A 147 9.01 -1.39 -6.84
C THR A 147 8.82 0.11 -7.10
N ASP A 148 9.88 0.85 -7.43
CA ASP A 148 9.75 2.26 -7.83
C ASP A 148 8.97 2.43 -9.14
N ASP A 149 9.30 1.63 -10.17
CA ASP A 149 8.64 1.69 -11.47
C ASP A 149 7.14 1.32 -11.36
N VAL A 150 6.82 0.26 -10.61
CA VAL A 150 5.45 -0.26 -10.43
C VAL A 150 4.62 0.64 -9.52
N ARG A 151 5.20 1.18 -8.44
CA ARG A 151 4.47 2.01 -7.44
C ARG A 151 4.62 3.51 -7.66
N LYS A 152 5.38 3.93 -8.68
CA LYS A 152 5.76 5.33 -8.95
C LYS A 152 6.27 6.04 -7.70
N PHE A 153 7.04 5.34 -6.87
CA PHE A 153 7.29 5.73 -5.48
C PHE A 153 8.11 7.02 -5.37
N ASN A 154 9.22 7.13 -6.11
CA ASN A 154 10.07 8.33 -6.15
C ASN A 154 9.35 9.54 -6.76
N LYS A 155 8.36 9.32 -7.64
CA LYS A 155 7.46 10.40 -8.08
C LYS A 155 6.58 10.84 -6.91
N ASN A 156 5.92 9.91 -6.23
CA ASN A 156 5.03 10.19 -5.11
C ASN A 156 5.76 10.88 -3.94
N TRP A 157 7.00 10.50 -3.65
CA TRP A 157 7.86 11.21 -2.69
C TRP A 157 8.13 12.66 -3.11
N ARG A 158 8.58 12.89 -4.35
CA ARG A 158 8.84 14.25 -4.86
C ARG A 158 7.58 15.12 -4.87
N ASP A 159 6.45 14.53 -5.24
CA ASP A 159 5.15 15.21 -5.24
C ASP A 159 4.71 15.59 -3.82
N ASN A 160 4.90 14.71 -2.85
CA ASN A 160 4.64 14.99 -1.44
C ASN A 160 5.46 16.21 -0.94
N LEU A 161 6.77 16.24 -1.26
CA LEU A 161 7.63 17.39 -0.91
C LEU A 161 7.20 18.70 -1.59
N ARG A 162 6.48 18.63 -2.72
CA ARG A 162 5.94 19.79 -3.44
C ARG A 162 4.54 20.18 -2.98
N GLY A 163 3.89 19.37 -2.14
CA GLY A 163 2.50 19.55 -1.72
C GLY A 163 1.48 19.10 -2.77
N SER A 164 1.89 18.27 -3.73
CA SER A 164 0.98 17.66 -4.70
C SER A 164 0.41 16.37 -4.10
N TRP A 165 -0.68 16.53 -3.34
CA TRP A 165 -1.29 15.47 -2.55
C TRP A 165 -2.53 14.92 -3.21
N ILE A 166 -2.37 13.91 -4.08
CA ILE A 166 -3.50 13.32 -4.81
C ILE A 166 -4.61 12.85 -3.89
N HIS A 167 -4.29 12.21 -2.75
CA HIS A 167 -5.31 11.82 -1.77
C HIS A 167 -6.14 13.03 -1.31
N GLU A 168 -5.50 14.14 -0.93
CA GLU A 168 -6.23 15.33 -0.48
C GLU A 168 -7.02 15.94 -1.62
N TYR A 169 -6.43 16.06 -2.81
CA TYR A 169 -7.09 16.68 -3.96
C TYR A 169 -8.32 15.91 -4.42
N VAL A 170 -8.31 14.58 -4.36
CA VAL A 170 -9.50 13.76 -4.63
C VAL A 170 -10.55 13.97 -3.53
N LYS A 171 -10.13 13.92 -2.27
CA LYS A 171 -11.01 14.10 -1.10
C LYS A 171 -11.75 15.45 -1.11
N VAL A 172 -11.08 16.53 -1.53
CA VAL A 172 -11.68 17.88 -1.59
C VAL A 172 -12.19 18.26 -2.99
N GLY A 173 -12.29 17.30 -3.92
CA GLY A 173 -12.80 17.52 -5.29
C GLY A 173 -11.94 18.37 -6.23
N LYS A 174 -10.73 18.80 -5.80
CA LYS A 174 -9.76 19.54 -6.64
C LYS A 174 -9.20 18.69 -7.78
N LEU A 175 -9.19 17.37 -7.63
CA LEU A 175 -8.84 16.42 -8.67
C LEU A 175 -9.98 15.44 -8.87
N LYS A 176 -10.64 15.53 -10.03
CA LYS A 176 -11.69 14.61 -10.44
C LYS A 176 -11.03 13.38 -11.07
N ILE A 177 -11.29 12.21 -10.50
CA ILE A 177 -10.82 10.94 -11.06
C ILE A 177 -12.06 10.12 -11.41
N THR A 178 -12.24 9.88 -12.70
CA THR A 178 -13.40 9.18 -13.24
C THR A 178 -13.04 7.88 -13.93
N SER A 179 -11.75 7.67 -14.22
CA SER A 179 -11.24 6.43 -14.81
C SER A 179 -10.17 5.76 -13.93
N PRO A 180 -10.23 4.43 -13.78
CA PRO A 180 -9.14 3.69 -13.15
C PRO A 180 -7.78 3.81 -13.85
N ASP A 181 -7.77 4.14 -15.15
CA ASP A 181 -6.53 4.28 -15.93
C ASP A 181 -5.72 5.54 -15.60
N GLU A 182 -6.31 6.47 -14.84
CA GLU A 182 -5.61 7.64 -14.32
C GLU A 182 -4.54 7.25 -13.27
N PHE A 183 -4.69 6.09 -12.62
CA PHE A 183 -3.67 5.51 -11.75
C PHE A 183 -2.69 4.68 -12.58
N LYS A 184 -1.40 4.93 -12.40
CA LYS A 184 -0.34 4.17 -13.08
C LYS A 184 0.32 3.15 -12.15
N GLU A 185 -0.03 3.21 -10.87
CA GLU A 185 0.48 2.36 -9.82
C GLU A 185 -0.27 1.03 -9.75
N GLU A 186 0.48 -0.06 -9.52
CA GLU A 186 -0.09 -1.40 -9.35
C GLU A 186 0.45 -2.10 -8.09
N THR A 187 -0.30 -3.05 -7.54
CA THR A 187 0.16 -3.93 -6.44
C THR A 187 1.11 -4.98 -7.02
N LEU A 188 2.19 -5.34 -6.33
CA LEU A 188 3.13 -6.35 -6.85
C LEU A 188 2.50 -7.74 -6.84
N LYS A 189 1.73 -8.08 -5.81
CA LYS A 189 1.05 -9.37 -5.71
C LYS A 189 0.26 -9.71 -6.99
N GLY A 190 0.51 -10.89 -7.52
CA GLY A 190 -0.16 -11.40 -8.72
C GLY A 190 0.42 -10.92 -10.04
N LEU A 191 1.31 -9.91 -10.05
CA LEU A 191 2.06 -9.56 -11.26
C LEU A 191 3.01 -10.68 -11.67
N THR A 192 3.15 -10.85 -12.98
CA THR A 192 4.10 -11.81 -13.55
C THR A 192 5.47 -11.16 -13.73
N VAL A 193 6.50 -11.73 -13.11
CA VAL A 193 7.90 -11.37 -13.30
C VAL A 193 8.59 -12.41 -14.18
N GLY A 194 9.10 -11.97 -15.32
CA GLY A 194 9.91 -12.77 -16.22
C GLY A 194 11.39 -12.65 -15.92
N LEU A 195 12.08 -13.78 -15.77
CA LEU A 195 13.51 -13.89 -15.48
C LEU A 195 14.29 -14.48 -16.66
N LEU A 196 15.22 -13.70 -17.24
CA LEU A 196 16.22 -14.10 -18.24
C LEU A 196 17.64 -13.78 -17.72
N VAL A 197 18.00 -14.40 -16.59
CA VAL A 197 19.26 -14.18 -15.86
C VAL A 197 19.88 -15.52 -15.43
N ASN A 198 21.12 -15.48 -14.94
CA ASN A 198 21.82 -16.67 -14.42
C ASN A 198 21.11 -17.30 -13.20
N ASP A 199 21.42 -18.57 -12.91
CA ASP A 199 20.66 -19.36 -11.91
C ASP A 199 20.77 -18.84 -10.48
N ASN A 200 21.95 -18.41 -10.03
CA ASN A 200 22.12 -17.90 -8.66
C ASN A 200 21.25 -16.65 -8.41
N LEU A 201 21.29 -15.67 -9.33
CA LEU A 201 20.48 -14.45 -9.20
C LEU A 201 18.98 -14.77 -9.37
N LYS A 202 18.65 -15.76 -10.20
CA LYS A 202 17.28 -16.22 -10.44
C LYS A 202 16.65 -16.79 -9.17
N GLU A 203 17.37 -17.60 -8.39
CA GLU A 203 16.88 -18.15 -7.12
C GLU A 203 16.59 -17.07 -6.08
N ASP A 204 17.52 -16.12 -5.90
CA ASP A 204 17.34 -15.00 -4.97
C ASP A 204 16.19 -14.08 -5.37
N LEU A 205 16.07 -13.76 -6.66
CA LEU A 205 14.96 -12.97 -7.19
C LEU A 205 13.63 -13.71 -7.07
N PHE A 206 13.61 -15.02 -7.32
CA PHE A 206 12.44 -15.85 -7.13
C PHE A 206 11.96 -15.82 -5.68
N LYS A 207 12.87 -15.99 -4.72
CA LYS A 207 12.55 -15.89 -3.29
C LYS A 207 11.92 -14.54 -2.94
N ILE A 208 12.58 -13.43 -3.28
CA ILE A 208 12.05 -12.09 -2.95
C ILE A 208 10.72 -11.85 -3.67
N ALA A 209 10.65 -12.07 -4.99
CA ALA A 209 9.46 -11.74 -5.78
C ALA A 209 8.27 -12.66 -5.45
N SER A 210 8.48 -13.98 -5.44
CA SER A 210 7.39 -14.96 -5.27
C SER A 210 7.06 -15.26 -3.82
N HIS A 211 8.04 -15.52 -2.95
CA HIS A 211 7.74 -15.77 -1.52
C HIS A 211 7.54 -14.47 -0.75
N GLY A 212 8.40 -13.48 -0.98
CA GLY A 212 8.29 -12.16 -0.37
C GLY A 212 7.07 -11.41 -0.88
N PHE A 213 7.05 -11.01 -2.16
CA PHE A 213 6.02 -10.13 -2.75
C PHE A 213 4.80 -10.84 -3.35
N HIS A 214 4.76 -12.18 -3.37
CA HIS A 214 3.68 -12.97 -3.99
C HIS A 214 3.44 -12.65 -5.48
N MET A 215 4.53 -12.40 -6.21
CA MET A 215 4.54 -12.28 -7.67
C MET A 215 4.59 -13.67 -8.31
N ASN A 216 4.04 -13.80 -9.52
CA ASN A 216 4.15 -15.01 -10.33
C ASN A 216 5.49 -14.97 -11.09
N ALA A 217 6.42 -15.86 -10.80
CA ALA A 217 7.70 -15.91 -11.52
C ALA A 217 7.65 -16.91 -12.69
N ILE A 218 8.14 -16.48 -13.85
CA ILE A 218 8.29 -17.32 -15.05
C ILE A 218 9.69 -17.16 -15.66
N TYR A 219 10.14 -18.17 -16.41
CA TYR A 219 11.44 -18.16 -17.11
C TYR A 219 11.34 -18.81 -18.50
N SER A 220 12.36 -18.63 -19.35
CA SER A 220 12.48 -19.28 -20.66
C SER A 220 13.77 -20.10 -20.77
N LEU A 221 13.73 -21.20 -21.54
CA LEU A 221 14.81 -22.19 -21.75
C LEU A 221 15.83 -21.77 -22.83
N SER A 222 15.67 -20.60 -23.44
CA SER A 222 16.78 -19.99 -24.19
C SER A 222 18.02 -19.75 -23.32
N ASP A 223 17.84 -19.83 -21.99
CA ASP A 223 18.87 -19.77 -20.96
C ASP A 223 18.97 -21.11 -20.22
N LEU A 224 20.22 -21.60 -20.10
CA LEU A 224 20.81 -22.74 -19.37
C LEU A 224 20.03 -23.51 -18.25
N GLN A 225 20.56 -24.69 -17.91
CA GLN A 225 19.93 -25.81 -17.16
C GLN A 225 19.45 -25.50 -15.71
N HIS A 226 18.12 -25.38 -15.58
CA HIS A 226 17.18 -25.90 -14.55
C HIS A 226 17.46 -25.68 -13.04
N ALA A 227 16.55 -24.91 -12.41
CA ALA A 227 16.11 -25.08 -11.02
C ALA A 227 14.58 -25.36 -11.00
N LEU A 228 14.13 -26.31 -10.18
CA LEU A 228 12.83 -27.02 -10.28
C LEU A 228 11.56 -26.24 -9.83
N ASN A 229 11.67 -24.96 -9.44
CA ASN A 229 10.59 -24.25 -8.73
C ASN A 229 9.96 -23.05 -9.47
N ILE A 230 10.31 -22.81 -10.74
CA ILE A 230 9.78 -21.69 -11.55
C ILE A 230 9.03 -22.27 -12.77
N ALA A 231 8.00 -21.59 -13.26
CA ALA A 231 7.25 -22.07 -14.43
C ALA A 231 7.95 -21.67 -15.75
N TYR A 232 8.23 -22.67 -16.60
CA TYR A 232 8.77 -22.44 -17.95
C TYR A 232 7.72 -21.83 -18.89
N ARG A 233 8.17 -20.92 -19.76
CA ARG A 233 7.43 -20.38 -20.90
C ARG A 233 8.33 -20.29 -22.14
N PRO A 234 7.84 -20.72 -23.33
CA PRO A 234 8.47 -20.33 -24.59
C PRO A 234 8.62 -18.80 -24.69
N ILE A 235 9.68 -18.31 -25.35
CA ILE A 235 10.06 -16.89 -25.30
C ILE A 235 8.93 -15.91 -25.66
N ASP A 236 8.11 -16.19 -26.67
CA ASP A 236 7.03 -15.28 -27.05
C ASP A 236 5.90 -15.27 -26.01
N ASN A 237 5.61 -16.42 -25.39
CA ASN A 237 4.65 -16.49 -24.26
C ASN A 237 5.23 -15.81 -23.02
N PHE A 238 6.52 -15.99 -22.75
CA PHE A 238 7.24 -15.33 -21.66
C PHE A 238 7.10 -13.82 -21.75
N LEU A 239 7.40 -13.25 -22.93
CA LEU A 239 7.31 -11.81 -23.17
C LEU A 239 5.86 -11.33 -23.06
N ARG A 240 4.88 -12.06 -23.63
CA ARG A 240 3.47 -11.67 -23.58
C ARG A 240 2.87 -11.71 -22.17
N GLU A 241 3.24 -12.70 -21.36
CA GLU A 241 2.67 -12.90 -20.01
C GLU A 241 3.35 -12.06 -18.92
N SER A 242 4.56 -11.55 -19.19
CA SER A 242 5.33 -10.76 -18.24
C SER A 242 4.76 -9.36 -18.07
N HIS A 243 4.56 -8.96 -16.82
CA HIS A 243 4.29 -7.56 -16.47
C HIS A 243 5.60 -6.82 -16.15
N VAL A 244 6.59 -7.55 -15.64
CA VAL A 244 7.95 -7.07 -15.33
C VAL A 244 8.95 -8.01 -15.99
N ILE A 245 10.00 -7.46 -16.61
CA ILE A 245 11.09 -8.25 -17.18
C ILE A 245 12.40 -7.91 -16.48
N ILE A 246 13.12 -8.95 -16.07
CA ILE A 246 14.49 -8.87 -15.56
C ILE A 246 15.36 -9.71 -16.49
N TYR A 247 16.36 -9.11 -17.11
CA TYR A 247 17.21 -9.79 -18.07
C TYR A 247 18.67 -9.36 -17.96
N ASP A 248 19.59 -10.21 -18.41
CA ASP A 248 21.00 -9.86 -18.57
C ASP A 248 21.32 -9.60 -20.05
N SER A 249 21.54 -8.33 -20.41
CA SER A 249 21.89 -7.96 -21.79
C SER A 249 23.18 -8.59 -22.31
N ARG A 250 24.04 -9.14 -21.44
CA ARG A 250 25.26 -9.87 -21.85
C ARG A 250 24.96 -11.31 -22.29
N SER A 251 23.81 -11.86 -21.88
CA SER A 251 23.45 -13.26 -22.09
C SER A 251 22.32 -13.45 -23.10
N VAL A 252 21.49 -12.43 -23.34
CA VAL A 252 20.39 -12.52 -24.32
C VAL A 252 20.77 -11.99 -25.70
N SER A 253 20.16 -12.54 -26.76
CA SER A 253 20.39 -12.11 -28.15
C SER A 253 19.83 -10.71 -28.44
N GLU A 254 20.36 -10.02 -29.45
CA GLU A 254 19.83 -8.71 -29.90
C GLU A 254 18.36 -8.78 -30.34
N GLU A 255 17.93 -9.90 -30.93
CA GLU A 255 16.52 -10.11 -31.28
C GLU A 255 15.63 -10.04 -30.04
N ILE A 256 15.99 -10.72 -28.95
CA ILE A 256 15.24 -10.71 -27.71
C ILE A 256 15.26 -9.32 -27.07
N LYS A 257 16.41 -8.62 -27.07
CA LYS A 257 16.50 -7.24 -26.55
C LYS A 257 15.54 -6.32 -27.31
N ASN A 258 15.47 -6.43 -28.63
CA ASN A 258 14.56 -5.66 -29.45
C ASN A 258 13.09 -5.96 -29.10
N LYS A 259 12.72 -7.24 -28.94
CA LYS A 259 11.37 -7.62 -28.51
C LYS A 259 11.03 -7.08 -27.10
N ILE A 260 11.98 -7.10 -26.16
CA ILE A 260 11.80 -6.51 -24.82
C ILE A 260 11.60 -4.99 -24.92
N ASN A 261 12.39 -4.28 -25.74
CA ASN A 261 12.28 -2.82 -25.86
C ASN A 261 10.97 -2.37 -26.53
N GLN A 262 10.35 -3.22 -27.34
CA GLN A 262 9.06 -2.94 -28.00
C GLN A 262 7.83 -3.32 -27.17
N GLY A 263 8.01 -4.10 -26.09
CA GLY A 263 6.91 -4.55 -25.25
C GLY A 263 6.42 -3.48 -24.27
N ASN A 264 5.18 -3.63 -23.81
CA ASN A 264 4.56 -2.75 -22.84
C ASN A 264 4.59 -3.38 -21.44
N TYR A 265 5.64 -3.09 -20.69
CA TYR A 265 5.88 -3.63 -19.35
C TYR A 265 5.75 -2.53 -18.29
N LEU A 266 5.35 -2.91 -17.07
CA LEU A 266 5.35 -2.00 -15.92
C LEU A 266 6.77 -1.64 -15.48
N SER A 267 7.73 -2.58 -15.63
CA SER A 267 9.15 -2.35 -15.37
C SER A 267 10.01 -3.29 -16.23
N VAL A 268 11.15 -2.77 -16.67
CA VAL A 268 12.18 -3.53 -17.39
C VAL A 268 13.53 -3.25 -16.73
N VAL A 269 14.23 -4.31 -16.33
CA VAL A 269 15.51 -4.23 -15.64
C VAL A 269 16.57 -5.03 -16.39
N ASP A 270 17.59 -4.34 -16.87
CA ASP A 270 18.81 -4.94 -17.42
C ASP A 270 19.86 -5.04 -16.33
N VAL A 271 20.13 -6.25 -15.84
CA VAL A 271 21.00 -6.47 -14.67
C VAL A 271 22.45 -6.08 -14.95
N ALA A 272 22.88 -6.07 -16.22
CA ALA A 272 24.22 -5.63 -16.60
C ALA A 272 24.45 -4.13 -16.35
N LYS A 273 23.37 -3.35 -16.20
CA LYS A 273 23.40 -1.90 -15.95
C LYS A 273 23.15 -1.53 -14.49
N ILE A 274 22.95 -2.52 -13.62
CA ILE A 274 22.64 -2.29 -12.20
C ILE A 274 23.92 -2.40 -11.38
N ILE A 275 24.18 -1.36 -10.58
CA ILE A 275 25.24 -1.34 -9.58
C ILE A 275 24.56 -1.27 -8.21
N PRO A 276 24.70 -2.29 -7.35
CA PRO A 276 24.14 -2.25 -6.00
C PRO A 276 24.83 -1.17 -5.18
N THR A 277 24.05 -0.29 -4.55
CA THR A 277 24.58 0.76 -3.67
C THR A 277 23.86 0.74 -2.32
N GLY A 278 24.58 1.07 -1.25
CA GLY A 278 24.04 1.13 0.10
C GLY A 278 24.06 -0.20 0.84
N GLU A 279 23.09 -0.41 1.71
CA GLU A 279 23.08 -1.51 2.68
C GLU A 279 21.98 -2.55 2.38
N SER A 280 22.24 -3.80 2.77
CA SER A 280 21.27 -4.88 2.64
C SER A 280 20.22 -4.87 3.75
N LEU A 281 19.00 -5.31 3.45
CA LEU A 281 17.98 -5.60 4.47
C LEU A 281 18.20 -6.97 5.11
N MET A 282 18.94 -7.87 4.45
CA MET A 282 19.17 -9.23 4.91
C MET A 282 19.79 -9.27 6.32
N ASN A 283 19.29 -10.20 7.13
CA ASN A 283 19.70 -10.42 8.53
C ASN A 283 19.50 -9.23 9.49
N LYS A 284 18.91 -8.11 9.06
CA LYS A 284 18.57 -7.00 9.98
C LYS A 284 17.41 -7.41 10.88
N LYS A 285 17.41 -6.90 12.11
CA LYS A 285 16.34 -7.10 13.09
C LYS A 285 15.20 -6.14 12.80
N ILE A 286 14.03 -6.68 12.48
CA ILE A 286 12.81 -5.92 12.26
C ILE A 286 11.81 -6.17 13.39
N GLY A 287 11.42 -5.09 14.04
CA GLY A 287 10.41 -5.04 15.08
C GLY A 287 9.07 -4.56 14.53
N ILE A 288 8.07 -5.44 14.55
CA ILE A 288 6.74 -5.17 14.00
C ILE A 288 5.76 -4.86 15.14
N ILE A 289 5.26 -3.63 15.18
CA ILE A 289 4.29 -3.18 16.19
C ILE A 289 2.89 -3.26 15.57
N GLY A 290 2.14 -4.31 15.96
CA GLY A 290 0.82 -4.65 15.46
C GLY A 290 0.80 -5.85 14.51
N LEU A 291 0.43 -7.04 15.02
CA LEU A 291 0.34 -8.29 14.24
C LEU A 291 -1.05 -8.52 13.59
N GLY A 292 -1.64 -7.43 13.08
CA GLY A 292 -2.89 -7.45 12.32
C GLY A 292 -2.72 -8.04 10.92
N ARG A 293 -3.69 -7.81 10.03
CA ARG A 293 -3.62 -8.29 8.64
C ARG A 293 -2.39 -7.79 7.89
N ILE A 294 -2.09 -6.50 8.02
CA ILE A 294 -0.93 -5.85 7.37
C ILE A 294 0.36 -6.31 8.04
N GLY A 295 0.45 -6.29 9.38
CA GLY A 295 1.64 -6.75 10.11
C GLY A 295 2.03 -8.19 9.76
N ARG A 296 1.06 -9.12 9.68
CA ARG A 296 1.33 -10.50 9.22
C ARG A 296 1.85 -10.56 7.78
N ARG A 297 1.39 -9.66 6.90
CA ARG A 297 1.91 -9.61 5.54
C ARG A 297 3.33 -9.05 5.50
N VAL A 298 3.64 -8.07 6.33
CA VAL A 298 5.00 -7.52 6.52
C VAL A 298 5.94 -8.59 7.06
N VAL A 299 5.51 -9.42 8.02
CA VAL A 299 6.27 -10.61 8.48
C VAL A 299 6.66 -11.50 7.30
N GLN A 300 5.71 -11.82 6.41
CA GLN A 300 5.97 -12.68 5.26
C GLN A 300 6.99 -12.06 4.30
N ILE A 301 6.87 -10.76 3.99
CA ILE A 301 7.85 -10.09 3.11
C ILE A 301 9.24 -10.08 3.78
N ALA A 302 9.30 -9.72 5.07
CA ALA A 302 10.54 -9.62 5.84
C ALA A 302 11.31 -10.95 5.88
N ARG A 303 10.61 -12.01 6.29
CA ARG A 303 11.19 -13.33 6.53
C ARG A 303 11.37 -14.11 5.24
N ASP A 304 10.29 -14.26 4.47
CA ASP A 304 10.28 -15.17 3.31
C ASP A 304 10.92 -14.54 2.07
N GLY A 305 11.04 -13.21 2.03
CA GLY A 305 11.72 -12.48 0.96
C GLY A 305 13.16 -12.10 1.31
N PHE A 306 13.36 -11.44 2.46
CA PHE A 306 14.64 -10.79 2.79
C PHE A 306 15.42 -11.48 3.92
N ASP A 307 14.99 -12.63 4.43
CA ASP A 307 15.67 -13.35 5.52
C ASP A 307 15.99 -12.44 6.74
N MET A 308 15.04 -11.57 7.10
CA MET A 308 15.18 -10.69 8.26
C MET A 308 14.88 -11.43 9.57
N ASP A 309 15.49 -10.99 10.67
CA ASP A 309 15.16 -11.47 12.02
C ASP A 309 13.93 -10.71 12.54
N VAL A 310 12.79 -11.41 12.60
CA VAL A 310 11.48 -10.78 12.85
C VAL A 310 11.04 -10.99 14.30
N SER A 311 10.83 -9.88 15.00
CA SER A 311 10.16 -9.83 16.29
C SER A 311 8.91 -8.95 16.24
N TYR A 312 7.96 -9.19 17.13
CA TYR A 312 6.71 -8.42 17.12
C TYR A 312 6.19 -8.09 18.51
N TYR A 313 5.35 -7.05 18.55
CA TYR A 313 4.51 -6.70 19.69
C TYR A 313 3.04 -6.57 19.26
N SER A 314 2.13 -7.07 20.09
CA SER A 314 0.70 -6.80 20.07
C SER A 314 0.13 -6.85 21.48
N THR A 315 -1.07 -6.30 21.68
CA THR A 315 -1.76 -6.29 22.99
C THR A 315 -1.99 -7.69 23.56
N SER A 316 -2.12 -8.70 22.69
CA SER A 316 -2.17 -10.12 23.05
C SER A 316 -1.16 -10.92 22.23
N GLN A 317 -0.50 -11.90 22.84
CA GLN A 317 0.30 -12.89 22.12
C GLN A 317 -0.57 -13.75 21.20
N ASN A 318 0.04 -14.31 20.16
CA ASN A 318 -0.63 -15.25 19.28
C ASN A 318 0.27 -16.46 19.01
N PRO A 319 0.20 -17.49 19.87
CA PRO A 319 1.06 -18.68 19.77
C PRO A 319 0.93 -19.43 18.43
N ASP A 320 -0.25 -19.41 17.81
CA ASP A 320 -0.47 -20.05 16.50
C ASP A 320 0.31 -19.32 15.40
N LEU A 321 0.30 -17.99 15.40
CA LEU A 321 1.08 -17.19 14.47
C LEU A 321 2.58 -17.28 14.77
N GLU A 322 2.96 -17.32 16.05
CA GLU A 322 4.35 -17.54 16.47
C GLU A 322 4.89 -18.84 15.92
N LYS A 323 4.16 -19.94 16.08
CA LYS A 323 4.54 -21.25 15.53
C LYS A 323 4.53 -21.26 14.01
N ARG A 324 3.48 -20.71 13.38
CA ARG A 324 3.34 -20.69 11.92
C ARG A 324 4.43 -19.88 11.23
N TYR A 325 4.78 -18.74 11.83
CA TYR A 325 5.71 -17.79 11.25
C TYR A 325 7.10 -17.79 11.93
N ASN A 326 7.35 -18.68 12.88
CA ASN A 326 8.56 -18.71 13.69
C ASN A 326 8.90 -17.32 14.27
N LEU A 327 7.89 -16.65 14.83
CA LEU A 327 8.02 -15.29 15.33
C LEU A 327 8.38 -15.25 16.80
N GLN A 328 9.17 -14.25 17.17
CA GLN A 328 9.45 -13.94 18.57
C GLN A 328 8.57 -12.78 19.05
N PHE A 329 7.65 -13.05 19.98
CA PHE A 329 7.01 -11.97 20.73
C PHE A 329 8.04 -11.28 21.64
N LYS A 330 8.02 -9.94 21.67
CA LYS A 330 8.77 -9.15 22.64
C LYS A 330 7.90 -8.04 23.23
N PRO A 331 8.11 -7.65 24.50
CA PRO A 331 7.51 -6.44 25.05
C PRO A 331 7.83 -5.20 24.19
N LEU A 332 6.93 -4.21 24.19
CA LEU A 332 7.06 -3.01 23.36
C LEU A 332 8.42 -2.31 23.53
N GLU A 333 8.86 -2.09 24.77
CA GLU A 333 10.16 -1.48 25.08
C GLU A 333 11.31 -2.24 24.41
N LYS A 334 11.28 -3.58 24.45
CA LYS A 334 12.29 -4.43 23.83
C LYS A 334 12.29 -4.32 22.30
N ILE A 335 11.12 -4.21 21.68
CA ILE A 335 11.02 -3.91 20.25
C ILE A 335 11.65 -2.56 19.93
N LEU A 336 11.36 -1.52 20.72
CA LEU A 336 11.88 -0.17 20.51
C LEU A 336 13.40 -0.08 20.67
N THR A 337 13.99 -0.82 21.62
CA THR A 337 15.42 -0.71 21.97
C THR A 337 16.33 -1.70 21.24
N GLU A 338 15.81 -2.84 20.74
CA GLU A 338 16.64 -3.92 20.20
C GLU A 338 16.52 -4.12 18.67
N SER A 339 15.63 -3.38 18.00
CA SER A 339 15.39 -3.52 16.55
C SER A 339 16.25 -2.56 15.72
N ASP A 340 16.77 -3.01 14.58
CA ASP A 340 17.42 -2.13 13.60
C ASP A 340 16.37 -1.33 12.81
N ILE A 341 15.21 -1.96 12.58
CA ILE A 341 14.05 -1.39 11.88
C ILE A 341 12.81 -1.56 12.75
N ILE A 342 12.06 -0.49 12.99
CA ILE A 342 10.77 -0.51 13.68
C ILE A 342 9.68 -0.14 12.67
N THR A 343 8.60 -0.92 12.58
CA THR A 343 7.48 -0.63 11.68
C THR A 343 6.13 -0.73 12.38
N PHE A 344 5.28 0.28 12.16
CA PHE A 344 3.97 0.39 12.79
C PHE A 344 2.82 -0.05 11.87
N HIS A 345 1.96 -0.93 12.39
CA HIS A 345 0.77 -1.48 11.71
C HIS A 345 -0.44 -1.53 12.65
N LEU A 346 -0.72 -0.38 13.27
CA LEU A 346 -1.77 -0.21 14.27
C LEU A 346 -3.12 0.16 13.64
N PRO A 347 -4.25 -0.15 14.31
CA PRO A 347 -5.59 0.22 13.84
C PRO A 347 -5.81 1.74 13.87
N HIS A 348 -6.75 2.24 13.06
CA HIS A 348 -7.08 3.68 13.01
C HIS A 348 -7.68 4.23 14.31
N VAL A 349 -8.45 3.40 15.01
CA VAL A 349 -9.14 3.75 16.26
C VAL A 349 -8.43 3.07 17.43
N GLY A 350 -8.16 3.83 18.48
CA GLY A 350 -7.57 3.34 19.73
C GLY A 350 -6.04 3.27 19.74
N ALA A 351 -5.39 3.78 18.69
CA ALA A 351 -3.93 3.89 18.60
C ALA A 351 -3.42 5.32 18.77
N GLU A 352 -4.30 6.28 19.02
CA GLU A 352 -3.97 7.69 19.17
C GLU A 352 -3.01 7.89 20.35
N LYS A 353 -1.89 8.58 20.09
CA LYS A 353 -0.82 8.88 21.04
C LYS A 353 -0.26 7.66 21.77
N PHE A 354 -0.35 6.48 21.14
CA PHE A 354 0.14 5.22 21.69
C PHE A 354 1.65 5.25 22.00
N ILE A 355 2.44 5.93 21.17
CA ILE A 355 3.88 6.11 21.37
C ILE A 355 4.12 7.46 22.04
N THR A 356 4.50 7.42 23.32
CA THR A 356 4.81 8.61 24.13
C THR A 356 6.16 9.21 23.77
N ASN A 357 6.44 10.42 24.27
CA ASN A 357 7.75 11.06 24.05
C ASN A 357 8.90 10.26 24.68
N GLU A 358 8.67 9.67 25.86
CA GLU A 358 9.64 8.80 26.53
C GLU A 358 9.94 7.56 25.67
N MET A 359 8.92 6.98 25.01
CA MET A 359 9.10 5.87 24.09
C MET A 359 9.85 6.28 22.81
N ILE A 360 9.64 7.50 22.30
CA ILE A 360 10.44 8.05 21.18
C ILE A 360 11.92 8.15 21.61
N ASP A 361 12.18 8.57 22.84
CA ASP A 361 13.53 8.73 23.41
C ASP A 361 14.25 7.40 23.62
N MET A 362 13.50 6.32 23.87
CA MET A 362 14.03 4.96 23.97
C MET A 362 14.58 4.44 22.63
N ILE A 363 14.11 4.96 21.49
CA ILE A 363 14.54 4.48 20.16
C ILE A 363 16.03 4.81 19.97
N PRO A 364 16.90 3.80 19.81
CA PRO A 364 18.33 4.02 19.64
C PRO A 364 18.64 4.86 18.41
N LYS A 365 19.76 5.58 18.46
CA LYS A 365 20.31 6.26 17.29
C LYS A 365 20.59 5.25 16.16
N LYS A 366 20.51 5.72 14.92
CA LYS A 366 20.66 4.98 13.66
C LYS A 366 19.54 3.96 13.36
N THR A 367 18.55 3.83 14.24
CA THR A 367 17.36 3.00 13.98
C THR A 367 16.56 3.55 12.81
N THR A 368 16.06 2.64 11.96
CA THR A 368 15.11 2.99 10.91
C THR A 368 13.69 2.86 11.43
N VAL A 369 12.87 3.90 11.30
CA VAL A 369 11.46 3.88 11.71
C VAL A 369 10.53 4.03 10.51
N VAL A 370 9.54 3.15 10.42
CA VAL A 370 8.55 3.12 9.34
C VAL A 370 7.15 3.30 9.90
N ASN A 371 6.40 4.27 9.39
CA ASN A 371 4.97 4.40 9.67
C ASN A 371 4.15 4.49 8.39
N VAL A 372 3.43 3.41 8.09
CA VAL A 372 2.42 3.31 7.01
C VAL A 372 1.02 3.01 7.55
N SER A 373 0.80 3.24 8.85
CA SER A 373 -0.45 2.91 9.54
C SER A 373 -1.33 4.14 9.71
N VAL A 374 -1.18 4.85 10.83
CA VAL A 374 -1.98 5.99 11.22
C VAL A 374 -1.06 7.13 11.64
N GLY A 375 -1.42 8.37 11.30
CA GLY A 375 -0.61 9.55 11.64
C GLY A 375 -0.52 9.77 13.15
N SER A 376 -1.66 9.64 13.83
CA SER A 376 -1.88 10.01 15.23
C SER A 376 -1.23 9.08 16.26
N ILE A 377 -0.39 8.12 15.85
CA ILE A 377 0.19 7.14 16.79
C ILE A 377 1.22 7.75 17.75
N PHE A 378 1.81 8.89 17.40
CA PHE A 378 2.81 9.56 18.21
C PHE A 378 2.16 10.66 19.06
N GLN A 379 2.55 10.76 20.33
CA GLN A 379 2.08 11.82 21.23
C GLN A 379 2.44 13.22 20.70
N ASP A 380 3.66 13.35 20.16
CA ASP A 380 4.15 14.55 19.48
C ASP A 380 4.80 14.16 18.14
N GLN A 381 4.05 14.32 17.05
CA GLN A 381 4.51 14.02 15.70
C GLN A 381 5.64 14.97 15.25
N ALA A 382 5.65 16.22 15.71
CA ALA A 382 6.70 17.17 15.36
C ALA A 382 8.02 16.77 16.04
N TYR A 383 7.96 16.37 17.31
CA TYR A 383 9.12 15.82 18.02
C TYR A 383 9.66 14.56 17.36
N PHE A 384 8.78 13.60 17.03
CA PHE A 384 9.15 12.40 16.29
C PHE A 384 9.85 12.74 14.97
N LEU A 385 9.28 13.63 14.16
CA LEU A 385 9.88 14.05 12.90
C LEU A 385 11.24 14.75 13.10
N SER A 386 11.42 15.46 14.22
CA SER A 386 12.67 16.17 14.53
C SER A 386 13.89 15.25 14.69
N ARG A 387 13.65 13.99 15.05
CA ARG A 387 14.67 12.94 15.24
C ARG A 387 15.26 12.41 13.93
N PHE A 388 14.63 12.65 12.78
CA PHE A 388 15.21 12.27 11.48
C PHE A 388 16.30 13.26 11.08
N LYS A 389 17.55 12.91 11.41
CA LYS A 389 18.75 13.70 11.16
C LYS A 389 19.99 12.81 11.22
N LYS A 390 21.13 13.37 10.83
CA LYS A 390 22.42 12.67 10.86
C LYS A 390 22.70 12.10 12.25
N ASP A 391 23.17 10.86 12.29
CA ASP A 391 23.55 10.12 13.50
C ASP A 391 22.41 9.94 14.53
N ASP A 392 21.16 10.16 14.13
CA ASP A 392 19.94 9.88 14.90
C ASP A 392 19.05 8.94 14.08
N LEU A 393 17.78 9.24 13.79
CA LEU A 393 16.89 8.30 13.10
C LEU A 393 16.95 8.41 11.57
N ASN A 394 16.71 7.28 10.90
CA ASN A 394 16.33 7.22 9.49
C ASN A 394 14.89 6.71 9.38
N GLY A 395 14.18 6.95 8.28
CA GLY A 395 12.83 6.41 8.20
C GLY A 395 12.05 6.62 6.92
N TYR A 396 10.85 6.05 6.96
CA TYR A 396 9.82 6.22 5.94
C TYR A 396 8.46 6.49 6.59
N VAL A 397 7.80 7.59 6.20
CA VAL A 397 6.48 7.97 6.71
C VAL A 397 5.50 8.20 5.56
N ASP A 398 4.32 7.57 5.62
CA ASP A 398 3.22 7.77 4.66
C ASP A 398 2.01 8.53 5.24
N VAL A 399 1.94 8.67 6.57
CA VAL A 399 0.76 9.16 7.29
C VAL A 399 1.13 10.21 8.33
N TYR A 400 0.23 11.18 8.51
CA TYR A 400 0.42 12.37 9.36
C TYR A 400 -0.89 12.72 10.06
N ASP A 401 -0.81 13.50 11.13
CA ASP A 401 -1.98 13.94 11.91
C ASP A 401 -2.85 14.89 11.10
N THR A 402 -2.18 15.72 10.31
CA THR A 402 -2.78 16.70 9.41
C THR A 402 -2.19 16.53 8.02
N LEU A 403 -2.04 17.63 7.28
CA LEU A 403 -1.30 17.61 6.02
C LEU A 403 0.20 17.48 6.28
N PRO A 404 0.96 16.83 5.39
CA PRO A 404 2.40 16.66 5.55
C PRO A 404 3.14 18.00 5.76
N PRO A 405 4.00 18.13 6.79
CA PRO A 405 4.74 19.36 7.09
C PRO A 405 5.91 19.53 6.10
N ARG A 406 5.64 20.19 4.97
CA ARG A 406 6.50 20.13 3.78
C ARG A 406 7.92 20.65 4.02
N GLU A 407 8.08 21.70 4.82
CA GLU A 407 9.37 22.36 5.01
C GLU A 407 10.29 21.45 5.82
N GLU A 408 9.77 20.93 6.92
CA GLU A 408 10.40 19.94 7.79
C GLU A 408 10.77 18.67 7.03
N LEU A 409 9.88 18.18 6.16
CA LEU A 409 10.16 17.02 5.32
C LEU A 409 11.28 17.30 4.31
N ARG A 410 11.37 18.52 3.75
CA ARG A 410 12.45 18.89 2.81
C ARG A 410 13.80 19.00 3.49
N GLU A 411 13.84 19.56 4.70
CA GLU A 411 15.06 19.66 5.52
C GLU A 411 15.61 18.26 5.86
N ARG A 412 14.72 17.29 6.01
CA ARG A 412 15.03 15.93 6.47
C ARG A 412 15.15 14.90 5.36
N LYS A 413 14.93 15.28 4.10
CA LYS A 413 14.86 14.39 2.93
C LYS A 413 16.05 13.45 2.72
N LYS A 414 17.18 13.72 3.38
CA LYS A 414 18.33 12.81 3.40
C LYS A 414 18.03 11.58 4.26
N PHE A 415 17.47 11.77 5.46
CA PHE A 415 17.25 10.73 6.46
C PHE A 415 15.81 10.20 6.48
N LEU A 416 14.88 10.96 5.89
CA LEU A 416 13.45 10.64 5.86
C LEU A 416 12.93 10.64 4.43
N ILE A 417 12.45 9.48 4.00
CA ILE A 417 11.59 9.36 2.82
C ILE A 417 10.14 9.58 3.27
N ALA A 418 9.37 10.31 2.49
CA ALA A 418 8.04 10.72 2.90
C ALA A 418 7.06 10.73 1.73
N THR A 419 6.00 9.93 1.81
CA THR A 419 4.84 10.00 0.92
C THR A 419 3.61 10.43 1.72
N TYR A 420 2.45 10.57 1.07
CA TYR A 420 1.20 10.90 1.75
C TYR A 420 0.08 9.98 1.28
N ARG A 421 -0.39 9.13 2.19
CA ARG A 421 -1.49 8.17 2.01
C ARG A 421 -1.41 7.44 0.67
N SER A 422 -0.25 6.87 0.36
CA SER A 422 0.01 6.16 -0.90
C SER A 422 -0.34 4.67 -0.83
N GLY A 423 -0.66 4.14 0.35
CA GLY A 423 -0.96 2.72 0.55
C GLY A 423 -2.16 2.19 -0.24
N TRP A 424 -3.21 2.99 -0.45
CA TRP A 424 -4.42 2.59 -1.17
C TRP A 424 -4.31 2.74 -2.69
N ARG A 425 -3.31 3.48 -3.17
CA ARG A 425 -3.26 4.03 -4.52
C ARG A 425 -2.63 3.04 -5.49
N THR A 426 -3.32 1.93 -5.73
CA THR A 426 -2.99 0.97 -6.80
C THR A 426 -4.25 0.50 -7.49
N LYS A 427 -4.16 0.21 -8.80
CA LYS A 427 -5.29 -0.25 -9.61
C LYS A 427 -5.99 -1.46 -8.98
N SER A 428 -5.24 -2.52 -8.62
CA SER A 428 -5.81 -3.71 -7.97
C SER A 428 -6.48 -3.43 -6.62
N THR A 429 -5.91 -2.54 -5.80
CA THR A 429 -6.49 -2.20 -4.48
C THR A 429 -7.81 -1.45 -4.64
N ILE A 430 -7.85 -0.48 -5.56
CA ILE A 430 -9.06 0.27 -5.91
C ILE A 430 -10.12 -0.68 -6.49
N GLY A 431 -9.71 -1.57 -7.41
CA GLY A 431 -10.60 -2.54 -8.01
C GLY A 431 -11.22 -3.49 -6.98
N LEU A 432 -10.40 -4.09 -6.12
CA LEU A 432 -10.86 -4.97 -5.04
C LEU A 432 -11.80 -4.24 -4.06
N LYS A 433 -11.46 -2.99 -3.72
CA LYS A 433 -12.28 -2.13 -2.85
C LYS A 433 -13.68 -1.94 -3.45
N THR A 434 -13.77 -1.49 -4.69
CA THR A 434 -15.06 -1.30 -5.38
C THR A 434 -15.82 -2.61 -5.57
N HIS A 435 -15.13 -3.70 -5.94
CA HIS A 435 -15.73 -5.02 -6.07
C HIS A 435 -16.40 -5.47 -4.78
N LYS A 436 -15.72 -5.32 -3.64
CA LYS A 436 -16.22 -5.69 -2.31
C LYS A 436 -17.41 -4.86 -1.86
N LEU A 437 -17.46 -3.57 -2.20
CA LEU A 437 -18.61 -2.72 -1.92
C LEU A 437 -19.83 -3.19 -2.70
N LEU A 438 -19.68 -3.39 -4.00
CA LEU A 438 -20.77 -3.84 -4.87
C LEU A 438 -21.30 -5.22 -4.48
N THR A 439 -20.43 -6.13 -4.02
CA THR A 439 -20.86 -7.41 -3.45
C THR A 439 -21.77 -7.21 -2.24
N ARG A 440 -21.39 -6.35 -1.29
CA ARG A 440 -22.22 -6.05 -0.12
C ARG A 440 -23.54 -5.38 -0.49
N LEU A 441 -23.52 -4.45 -1.45
CA LEU A 441 -24.73 -3.82 -1.97
C LEU A 441 -25.70 -4.85 -2.59
N LYS A 442 -25.17 -5.80 -3.36
CA LYS A 442 -25.94 -6.89 -3.97
C LYS A 442 -26.51 -7.85 -2.90
N GLU A 443 -25.67 -8.30 -1.98
CA GLU A 443 -26.02 -9.22 -0.89
C GLU A 443 -26.97 -8.64 0.17
N GLY A 444 -27.08 -7.30 0.26
CA GLY A 444 -27.66 -6.57 1.41
C GLY A 444 -28.97 -7.08 2.06
N LEU A 445 -29.19 -6.63 3.30
CA LEU A 445 -30.29 -6.89 4.26
C LEU A 445 -30.49 -8.33 4.80
N TYR A 446 -29.85 -9.37 4.25
CA TYR A 446 -30.05 -10.75 4.75
C TYR A 446 -29.25 -11.13 6.00
N LYS A 447 -28.79 -10.16 6.81
CA LYS A 447 -28.28 -10.39 8.16
C LYS A 447 -28.74 -9.31 9.12
#